data_AF-A0A920JQ38-F1
#
_entry.id   AF-A0A920JQ38-F1
#
_cell.length_a   1.000
_cell.length_b   1.000
_cell.length_c   1.000
_cell.angle_alpha   90.00
_cell.angle_beta   90.00
_cell.angle_gamma   90.00
#
_symmetry.space_group_name_H-M   'P 1'
#
loop_
_entity.id
_entity.type
_entity.pdbx_description
1 polymer ?
#
loop_
_entity_poly.entity_id
_entity_poly.type
_entity_poly.pdbx_seq_one_letter_code
_entity_poly.pdbx_strand_id
1 'polypeptide(L)' 'MIDGEWVINGQKWWTSGAGDPRCKIMIFMCVTNPENERHQRHSMILVPMDTPGVEVQRMMHVFGYDDAPHGHAI' A
#
# COMPACT_ATOMS: atom_id res chain seq x y z
N MET A 1 -0.72 -9.32 -14.38
CA MET A 1 -2.13 -9.62 -14.66
C MET A 1 -2.26 -11.12 -14.83
N ILE A 2 -3.18 -11.76 -14.13
CA ILE A 2 -3.54 -13.16 -14.35
C ILE A 2 -5.06 -13.18 -14.50
N ASP A 3 -5.56 -13.72 -15.60
CA ASP A 3 -7.00 -13.82 -15.90
C ASP A 3 -7.76 -12.48 -15.81
N GLY A 4 -7.12 -11.38 -16.19
CA GLY A 4 -7.73 -10.04 -16.15
C GLY A 4 -7.64 -9.32 -14.79
N GLU A 5 -7.03 -9.95 -13.78
CA GLU A 5 -6.86 -9.39 -12.44
C GLU A 5 -5.42 -8.92 -12.18
N TRP A 6 -5.27 -7.86 -11.38
CA TRP A 6 -3.96 -7.40 -10.91
C TRP A 6 -3.43 -8.34 -9.83
N VAL A 7 -2.24 -8.89 -10.06
CA VAL A 7 -1.46 -9.59 -9.03
C VAL A 7 -0.35 -8.65 -8.60
N ILE A 8 -0.44 -8.18 -7.36
CA ILE A 8 0.49 -7.22 -6.77
C ILE A 8 1.36 -7.95 -5.76
N ASN A 9 2.68 -7.79 -5.89
CA ASN A 9 3.64 -8.26 -4.90
C ASN A 9 4.57 -7.11 -4.53
N GLY A 10 4.69 -6.82 -3.25
CA GLY A 10 5.59 -5.79 -2.76
C GLY A 10 5.33 -5.41 -1.32
N GLN A 11 6.21 -4.57 -0.78
CA GLN A 11 6.11 -4.02 0.57
C GLN A 11 6.02 -2.50 0.48
N LYS A 12 5.17 -1.90 1.30
CA LYS A 12 5.08 -0.45 1.49
C LYS A 12 5.31 -0.15 2.96
N TRP A 13 5.79 1.05 3.23
CA TRP A 13 6.10 1.55 4.56
C TRP A 13 5.72 3.02 4.62
N TRP A 14 5.57 3.54 5.84
CA TRP A 14 5.13 4.91 6.09
C TRP A 14 3.73 5.19 5.57
N THR A 15 2.87 4.18 5.53
CA THR A 15 1.49 4.33 5.07
C THR A 15 0.63 4.90 6.21
N SER A 16 0.51 6.22 6.24
CA SER A 16 -0.30 6.94 7.23
C SER A 16 -1.77 6.52 7.16
N GLY A 17 -2.38 6.29 8.32
CA GLY A 17 -3.80 5.99 8.47
C GLY A 17 -4.20 4.56 8.10
N ALA A 18 -3.27 3.72 7.63
CA ALA A 18 -3.57 2.33 7.27
C ALA A 18 -3.99 1.46 8.48
N GLY A 19 -3.64 1.86 9.70
CA GLY A 19 -4.10 1.21 10.93
C GLY A 19 -5.50 1.62 11.40
N ASP A 20 -6.11 2.66 10.82
CA ASP A 20 -7.44 3.12 11.21
C ASP A 20 -8.52 2.17 10.63
N PRO A 21 -9.44 1.61 11.45
CA PRO A 21 -10.52 0.74 10.96
C PRO A 21 -11.41 1.36 9.87
N ARG A 22 -11.42 2.70 9.74
CA ARG A 22 -12.16 3.45 8.72
C ARG A 22 -11.44 3.49 7.38
N CYS A 23 -10.14 3.20 7.33
CA CYS A 23 -9.40 3.10 6.08
C CYS A 23 -9.84 1.84 5.33
N LYS A 24 -10.60 2.01 4.24
CA LYS A 24 -11.13 0.91 3.43
C LYS A 24 -10.44 0.74 2.08
N ILE A 25 -9.66 1.74 1.65
CA ILE A 25 -9.02 1.75 0.35
C ILE A 25 -7.60 2.32 0.46
N MET A 26 -6.64 1.68 -0.20
CA MET A 26 -5.27 2.15 -0.38
C MET A 26 -5.05 2.55 -1.84
N ILE A 27 -4.25 3.59 -2.06
CA ILE A 27 -3.70 3.92 -3.38
C ILE A 27 -2.29 3.33 -3.45
N PHE A 28 -2.09 2.30 -4.27
CA PHE A 28 -0.83 1.58 -4.41
C PHE A 28 -0.11 2.00 -5.70
N MET A 29 1.07 2.61 -5.56
CA MET A 29 1.94 2.87 -6.70
C MET A 29 2.89 1.70 -6.94
N CYS A 30 2.92 1.17 -8.16
CA CYS A 30 3.83 0.09 -8.54
C CYS A 30 4.31 0.20 -9.98
N VAL A 31 5.39 -0.52 -10.29
CA VAL A 31 5.85 -0.73 -11.67
C VAL A 31 4.88 -1.70 -12.34
N THR A 32 4.25 -1.27 -13.43
CA THR A 32 3.32 -2.06 -14.23
C THR A 32 3.87 -2.38 -15.61
N ASN A 33 4.80 -1.58 -16.13
CA ASN A 33 5.51 -1.83 -17.38
C ASN A 33 7.02 -1.54 -17.22
N PRO A 34 7.84 -2.54 -16.85
CA PRO A 34 9.26 -2.36 -16.60
C PRO A 34 10.07 -1.99 -17.86
N GLU A 35 9.56 -2.33 -19.05
CA GLU A 35 10.22 -2.10 -20.33
C GLU A 35 10.03 -0.67 -20.86
N ASN A 36 9.12 0.11 -20.27
CA ASN A 36 8.86 1.49 -20.73
C ASN A 36 10.00 2.45 -20.36
N GLU A 37 9.95 3.68 -20.85
CA GLU A 37 10.86 4.75 -20.43
C GLU A 37 10.82 4.96 -18.92
N ARG A 38 11.95 5.30 -18.29
CA ARG A 38 12.14 5.30 -16.82
C ARG A 38 10.99 5.93 -16.02
N HIS A 39 10.46 7.05 -16.48
CA HIS A 39 9.40 7.82 -15.80
C HIS A 39 7.97 7.44 -16.23
N GLN A 40 7.80 6.43 -17.09
CA GLN A 40 6.51 5.98 -17.62
C GLN A 40 6.20 4.51 -17.28
N ARG A 41 6.91 3.95 -16.29
CA ARG A 41 6.79 2.53 -15.89
C ARG A 41 5.72 2.25 -14.83
N HIS A 42 5.20 3.30 -14.19
CA HIS A 42 4.42 3.19 -12.96
C HIS A 42 2.94 3.46 -13.21
N SER A 43 2.10 2.86 -12.37
CA SER A 43 0.67 3.16 -12.29
C SER A 43 0.23 3.27 -10.83
N MET A 44 -0.88 3.95 -10.60
CA MET A 44 -1.60 3.97 -9.32
C MET A 44 -2.78 3.02 -9.40
N ILE A 45 -2.92 2.12 -8.43
CA ILE A 45 -3.98 1.12 -8.37
C ILE A 45 -4.75 1.29 -7.05
N LEU A 46 -6.07 1.25 -7.10
CA LEU A 46 -6.93 1.22 -5.91
C LEU A 46 -6.98 -0.20 -5.37
N VAL A 47 -6.67 -0.38 -4.08
CA VAL A 47 -6.62 -1.69 -3.43
C VAL A 47 -7.50 -1.65 -2.16
N PRO A 48 -8.62 -2.39 -2.12
CA PRO A 48 -9.41 -2.54 -0.89
C PRO A 48 -8.57 -3.14 0.24
N MET A 49 -8.72 -2.63 1.45
CA MET A 49 -7.92 -3.07 2.62
C MET A 49 -8.25 -4.51 3.06
N ASP A 50 -9.40 -5.03 2.66
CA ASP A 50 -9.84 -6.41 2.89
C ASP A 50 -9.48 -7.37 1.74
N THR A 51 -8.71 -6.91 0.75
CA THR A 51 -8.23 -7.76 -0.35
C THR A 51 -7.33 -8.88 0.19
N PRO A 52 -7.53 -10.16 -0.21
CA PRO A 52 -6.66 -11.26 0.22
C PRO A 52 -5.18 -10.97 -0.06
N GLY A 53 -4.35 -11.13 0.98
CA GLY A 53 -2.90 -10.87 0.92
C GLY A 53 -2.48 -9.45 1.31
N VAL A 54 -3.42 -8.53 1.54
CA VAL A 54 -3.12 -7.25 2.19
C VAL A 54 -3.00 -7.46 3.69
N GLU A 55 -1.81 -7.20 4.23
CA GLU A 55 -1.51 -7.37 5.66
C GLU A 55 -0.83 -6.12 6.19
N VAL A 56 -1.39 -5.52 7.25
CA VAL A 56 -0.72 -4.50 8.07
C VAL A 56 0.14 -5.25 9.08
N GLN A 57 1.46 -5.27 8.88
CA GLN A 57 2.40 -6.05 9.68
C GLN A 57 2.63 -5.43 11.05
N ARG A 58 2.81 -4.09 11.12
CA ARG A 58 2.97 -3.35 12.38
C ARG A 58 2.74 -1.86 12.23
N MET A 59 2.40 -1.21 13.34
CA MET A 59 2.44 0.25 13.48
C MET A 59 3.85 0.72 13.84
N MET A 60 4.22 1.91 13.38
CA MET A 60 5.53 2.52 13.63
C MET A 60 5.45 3.61 14.69
N HIS A 61 6.51 3.75 15.49
CA HIS A 61 6.66 4.86 16.43
C HIS A 61 7.56 5.95 15.85
N VAL A 62 7.20 7.21 16.08
CA VAL A 62 8.01 8.39 15.75
C VAL A 62 8.35 9.09 17.06
N PHE A 63 9.63 9.13 17.42
CA PHE A 63 10.11 9.63 18.71
C PHE A 63 9.41 9.00 19.94
N GLY A 64 8.96 7.75 19.82
CA GLY A 64 8.25 7.03 20.89
C GLY A 64 6.72 7.22 20.89
N TYR A 65 6.16 8.05 20.00
CA TYR A 65 4.71 8.22 19.84
C TYR A 65 4.16 7.31 18.75
N ASP A 66 2.94 6.78 18.95
CA ASP A 66 2.23 5.91 18.00
C ASP A 66 1.39 6.66 16.96
N ASP A 67 1.06 7.93 17.23
CA ASP A 67 0.23 8.79 16.38
C ASP A 67 -1.15 8.18 16.05
N ALA A 68 -1.68 7.33 16.94
CA ALA A 68 -2.97 6.69 16.72
C ALA A 68 -4.12 7.73 16.65
N PRO A 69 -5.11 7.56 15.74
CA PRO A 69 -5.27 6.47 14.78
C PRO A 69 -4.58 6.72 13.42
N HIS A 70 -3.97 7.90 13.22
CA HIS A 70 -3.40 8.33 11.93
C HIS A 70 -2.03 7.73 11.61
N GLY A 71 -1.38 7.10 12.60
CA GLY A 71 -0.01 6.64 12.54
C GLY A 71 0.34 5.76 11.33
N HIS A 72 1.60 5.42 11.23
CA HIS A 72 2.16 4.86 10.02
C HIS A 72 2.31 3.35 10.10
N ALA A 73 1.78 2.65 9.09
CA ALA A 73 1.93 1.21 8.98
C ALA A 73 3.05 0.80 8.00
N ILE A 74 3.44 -0.47 8.15
CA ILE A 74 4.16 -1.29 7.17
C ILE A 74 3.36 -2.56 6.91
#